data_AF-A0AAN6W338-F1
#
_entry.id   AF-A0AAN6W338-F1
#
_cell.length_a   1.000
_cell.length_b   1.000
_cell.length_c   1.000
_cell.angle_alpha   90.00
_cell.angle_beta   90.00
_cell.angle_gamma   90.00
#
_symmetry.space_group_name_H-M   'P 1'
#
loop_
_entity.id
_entity.type
_entity.pdbx_description
1 polymer ?
#
loop_
_entity_poly.entity_id
_entity_poly.type
_entity_poly.pdbx_seq_one_letter_code
_entity_poly.pdbx_strand_id
1 'polypeptide(L)'
;METPPVVVTVSALDAGHLTLPERLFVTDAEPEKRTTVPSLSFLIQHLAPGRTKPTRLLFDLGVKRDTQAYTPSQQAHIAQRQPVIVSPDCAESLLAGNATIGPEDIDLVILSHVHWDHVGTPSDFSSATFLVGAGTLDLLKNGDGPLYPADLFNDDELPLDRTVELPLAFPSDVESDRSKQKRPSNSALARIAPHIDSDAWAWKPLSTFPATLDLLGDGSITVIDAPGHLYGHVNLLCRLTKSKYVYLGGDCCHDPRILAGDKGIALYEDGRGGSRSVHVDTEAAGTTLDRIRGFIESCLGVMGYPMAKNLWAGLDPEKTLLICDVNTDALERFMAETSIRERGTVRIVQNGFEAAQQADTVITMLPNSSSVLAVYLDPSTGILPALPEPSGLDTPSKKLLIECGTIESSTILSVSRSIPKSQATFVDAPVSGGPMGAQKKSLTFMVGCSPPFSASVFPLVKSFLRHMGDPNGIFLCGDVGAGTAFKIINNYLSAITSLAASEALNIGVKAGLDPKLLTQVINASGGQCWVISKSNPVPGVQDNVPSSRGYEGGFRIELCAKVLGMGSKLAHEVGAKTVLDQPTLDAFKEAMEDERYKGKDARVVFKWLNDQ
;
A
#
# COMPACT_ATOMS: atom_id res chain seq x y z
N MET A 1 31.63 9.89 -1.07
CA MET A 1 30.46 10.66 -1.53
C MET A 1 29.69 9.75 -2.45
N GLU A 2 28.45 9.40 -2.10
CA GLU A 2 27.58 8.63 -2.99
C GLU A 2 27.22 9.48 -4.22
N THR A 3 27.22 8.86 -5.39
CA THR A 3 26.70 9.48 -6.62
C THR A 3 25.21 9.80 -6.43
N PRO A 4 24.75 11.02 -6.78
CA PRO A 4 23.34 11.37 -6.66
C PRO A 4 22.49 10.43 -7.55
N PRO A 5 21.29 10.03 -7.09
CA PRO A 5 20.42 9.16 -7.86
C PRO A 5 19.96 9.85 -9.15
N VAL A 6 19.81 9.08 -10.22
CA VAL A 6 19.23 9.56 -11.49
C VAL A 6 17.73 9.78 -11.31
N VAL A 7 17.22 10.89 -11.83
CA VAL A 7 15.82 11.33 -11.72
C VAL A 7 15.26 11.66 -13.11
N VAL A 8 13.93 11.67 -13.23
CA VAL A 8 13.21 12.04 -14.44
C VAL A 8 12.27 13.22 -14.18
N THR A 9 11.89 13.92 -15.25
CA THR A 9 10.73 14.82 -15.24
C THR A 9 9.54 14.13 -15.88
N VAL A 10 8.34 14.33 -15.32
CA VAL A 10 7.10 13.77 -15.86
C VAL A 10 6.10 14.90 -16.08
N SER A 11 5.54 14.98 -17.29
CA SER A 11 4.55 15.96 -17.70
C SER A 11 3.30 15.25 -18.20
N ALA A 12 2.15 15.55 -17.61
CA ALA A 12 0.87 15.05 -18.11
C ALA A 12 0.46 15.80 -19.39
N LEU A 13 -0.03 15.06 -20.37
CA LEU A 13 -0.55 15.55 -21.64
C LEU A 13 -2.03 15.19 -21.71
N ASP A 14 -2.84 16.17 -22.10
CA ASP A 14 -4.24 15.90 -22.46
C ASP A 14 -4.23 15.10 -23.77
N ALA A 15 -4.84 13.92 -23.77
CA ALA A 15 -4.85 13.04 -24.92
C ALA A 15 -6.27 12.50 -25.18
N GLY A 16 -7.26 13.36 -24.93
CA GLY A 16 -8.65 13.07 -25.12
C GLY A 16 -9.40 12.76 -23.83
N HIS A 17 -10.72 12.70 -23.93
CA HIS A 17 -11.63 12.45 -22.82
C HIS A 17 -12.77 11.56 -23.28
N LEU A 18 -13.36 10.82 -22.35
CA LEU A 18 -14.52 9.97 -22.62
C LEU A 18 -15.55 10.10 -21.49
N THR A 19 -16.82 9.86 -21.80
CA THR A 19 -17.90 9.99 -20.82
C THR A 19 -18.62 8.67 -20.63
N LEU A 20 -18.53 8.13 -19.42
CA LEU A 20 -18.90 6.76 -19.10
C LEU A 20 -19.91 6.72 -17.94
N PRO A 21 -20.86 5.76 -17.93
CA PRO A 21 -21.72 5.52 -16.78
C PRO A 21 -20.91 5.04 -15.56
N GLU A 22 -21.07 5.67 -14.39
CA GLU A 22 -20.32 5.30 -13.18
C GLU A 22 -20.59 3.85 -12.74
N ARG A 23 -21.81 3.35 -13.01
CA ARG A 23 -22.24 1.98 -12.69
C ARG A 23 -21.40 0.87 -13.32
N LEU A 24 -20.57 1.19 -14.32
CA LEU A 24 -19.67 0.20 -14.92
C LEU A 24 -18.34 0.07 -14.15
N PHE A 25 -18.03 1.00 -13.24
CA PHE A 25 -16.70 1.09 -12.59
C PHE A 25 -16.76 1.03 -11.07
N VAL A 26 -17.75 1.67 -10.42
CA VAL A 26 -17.86 1.74 -8.95
C VAL A 26 -19.14 1.09 -8.42
N THR A 27 -19.04 0.42 -7.26
CA THR A 27 -20.22 -0.12 -6.56
C THR A 27 -21.18 0.98 -6.09
N ASP A 28 -22.48 0.65 -6.00
CA ASP A 28 -23.53 1.54 -5.53
C ASP A 28 -23.52 2.91 -6.23
N ALA A 29 -23.25 2.90 -7.53
CA ALA A 29 -23.35 4.10 -8.36
C ALA A 29 -24.82 4.51 -8.50
N GLU A 30 -25.06 5.81 -8.62
CA GLU A 30 -26.37 6.31 -9.06
C GLU A 30 -26.64 5.79 -10.48
N PRO A 31 -27.79 5.13 -10.74
CA PRO A 31 -28.01 4.37 -11.98
C PRO A 31 -27.78 5.17 -13.26
N GLU A 32 -28.18 6.44 -13.29
CA GLU A 32 -28.09 7.31 -14.48
C GLU A 32 -26.86 8.22 -14.50
N LYS A 33 -26.02 8.18 -13.47
CA LYS A 33 -24.86 9.07 -13.39
C LYS A 33 -23.80 8.69 -14.40
N ARG A 34 -23.33 9.69 -15.14
CA ARG A 34 -22.23 9.60 -16.10
C ARG A 34 -21.17 10.62 -15.75
N THR A 35 -19.91 10.25 -15.94
CA THR A 35 -18.75 11.08 -15.61
C THR A 35 -17.82 11.15 -16.80
N THR A 36 -17.38 12.36 -17.15
CA THR A 36 -16.33 12.59 -18.14
C THR A 36 -14.98 12.47 -17.46
N VAL A 37 -14.11 11.61 -17.99
CA VAL A 37 -12.77 11.38 -17.47
C VAL A 37 -11.73 11.62 -18.57
N PRO A 38 -10.52 12.06 -18.20
CA PRO A 38 -9.44 12.21 -19.16
C PRO A 38 -8.84 10.84 -19.50
N SER A 39 -8.44 10.66 -20.75
CA SER A 39 -7.40 9.69 -21.10
C SER A 39 -6.09 10.46 -21.26
N LEU A 40 -5.20 10.30 -20.29
CA LEU A 40 -3.96 11.06 -20.22
C LEU A 40 -2.82 10.29 -20.86
N SER A 41 -1.88 11.05 -21.43
CA SER A 41 -0.54 10.54 -21.76
C SER A 41 0.49 11.24 -20.89
N PHE A 42 1.65 10.63 -20.69
CA PHE A 42 2.71 11.23 -19.86
C PHE A 42 4.04 11.28 -20.60
N LEU A 43 4.55 12.49 -20.83
CA LEU A 43 5.91 12.71 -21.31
C LEU A 43 6.90 12.56 -20.15
N ILE A 44 7.79 11.59 -20.26
CA ILE A 44 8.85 11.31 -19.29
C ILE A 44 10.18 11.66 -19.95
N GLN A 45 10.97 12.54 -19.33
CA GLN A 45 12.29 12.89 -19.81
C GLN A 45 13.36 12.41 -18.82
N HIS A 46 14.26 11.58 -19.31
CA HIS A 46 15.38 11.00 -18.56
C HIS A 46 16.70 11.57 -19.06
N LEU A 47 17.50 12.16 -18.18
CA LEU A 47 18.83 12.65 -18.53
C LEU A 47 19.90 11.81 -17.84
N ALA A 48 20.40 10.78 -18.54
CA ALA A 48 21.48 9.94 -18.02
C ALA A 48 22.74 10.78 -17.71
N PRO A 49 23.51 10.42 -16.66
CA PRO A 49 24.78 11.07 -16.35
C PRO A 49 25.72 11.13 -17.56
N GLY A 50 26.21 12.33 -17.90
CA GLY A 50 27.13 12.54 -19.00
C GLY A 50 26.49 12.72 -20.38
N ARG A 51 25.16 12.67 -20.51
CA ARG A 51 24.45 13.01 -21.77
C ARG A 51 24.05 14.49 -21.81
N THR A 52 24.00 15.05 -23.01
CA THR A 52 23.56 16.44 -23.25
C THR A 52 22.11 16.53 -23.72
N LYS A 53 21.53 15.42 -24.20
CA LYS A 53 20.13 15.31 -24.62
C LYS A 53 19.42 14.24 -23.78
N PRO A 54 18.21 14.53 -23.28
CA PRO A 54 17.42 13.54 -22.56
C PRO A 54 16.89 12.47 -23.52
N THR A 55 16.73 11.26 -23.00
CA THR A 55 15.84 10.26 -23.57
C THR A 55 14.40 10.67 -23.29
N ARG A 56 13.52 10.63 -24.30
CA ARG A 56 12.12 11.04 -24.19
C ARG A 56 11.21 9.83 -24.38
N LEU A 57 10.39 9.57 -23.37
CA LEU A 57 9.45 8.47 -23.35
C LEU A 57 8.03 9.02 -23.26
N LEU A 58 7.08 8.33 -23.87
CA LEU A 58 5.65 8.50 -23.58
C LEU A 58 5.15 7.27 -22.84
N PHE A 59 4.31 7.50 -21.82
CA PHE A 59 3.49 6.47 -21.22
C PHE A 59 2.04 6.71 -21.62
N ASP A 60 1.49 5.79 -22.41
CA ASP A 60 0.24 5.89 -23.17
C ASP A 60 0.19 7.04 -24.20
N LEU A 61 -0.75 6.93 -25.14
CA LEU A 61 -1.01 7.89 -26.23
C LEU A 61 -2.46 8.42 -26.25
N GLY A 62 -3.30 7.96 -25.32
CA GLY A 62 -4.67 8.40 -25.16
C GLY A 62 -5.60 7.91 -26.27
N VAL A 63 -6.61 8.71 -26.59
CA VAL A 63 -7.65 8.38 -27.58
C VAL A 63 -7.18 8.66 -29.00
N LYS A 64 -7.49 7.74 -29.92
CA LYS A 64 -7.22 7.93 -31.36
C LYS A 64 -7.97 9.13 -31.93
N ARG A 65 -7.28 9.90 -32.79
CA ARG A 65 -7.83 11.09 -33.47
C ARG A 65 -9.02 10.75 -34.35
N ASP A 66 -8.88 9.71 -35.16
CA ASP A 66 -9.95 9.24 -36.05
C ASP A 66 -10.67 8.02 -35.46
N THR A 67 -11.73 8.31 -34.69
CA THR A 67 -12.58 7.26 -34.09
C THR A 67 -13.49 6.58 -35.11
N GLN A 68 -13.61 7.08 -36.34
CA GLN A 68 -14.34 6.41 -37.41
C GLN A 68 -13.52 5.27 -38.03
N ALA A 69 -12.19 5.30 -37.87
CA ALA A 69 -11.29 4.25 -38.32
C ALA A 69 -11.36 2.96 -37.47
N TYR A 70 -12.01 3.00 -36.30
CA TYR A 70 -12.23 1.82 -35.46
C TYR A 70 -13.06 0.76 -36.17
N THR A 71 -12.76 -0.52 -35.91
CA THR A 71 -13.57 -1.65 -36.42
C THR A 71 -15.03 -1.51 -35.99
N PRO A 72 -16.00 -2.10 -36.72
CA PRO A 72 -17.40 -2.08 -36.30
C PRO A 72 -17.64 -2.60 -34.87
N SER A 73 -16.87 -3.63 -34.46
CA SER A 73 -16.93 -4.20 -33.11
C SER A 73 -16.45 -3.20 -32.06
N GLN A 74 -15.38 -2.46 -32.34
CA GLN A 74 -14.85 -1.42 -31.46
C GLN A 74 -15.74 -0.18 -31.43
N GLN A 75 -16.32 0.24 -32.56
CA GLN A 75 -17.34 1.30 -32.61
C GLN A 75 -18.56 0.97 -31.73
N ALA A 76 -19.04 -0.28 -31.79
CA ALA A 76 -20.10 -0.76 -30.91
C ALA A 76 -19.68 -0.76 -29.43
N HIS A 77 -18.42 -1.10 -29.14
CA HIS A 77 -17.86 -1.05 -27.79
C HIS A 77 -17.84 0.39 -27.22
N ILE A 78 -17.43 1.39 -28.01
CA ILE A 78 -17.33 2.78 -27.55
C ILE A 78 -18.66 3.54 -27.56
N ALA A 79 -19.72 3.01 -28.20
CA ALA A 79 -21.01 3.69 -28.31
C ALA A 79 -21.63 4.08 -26.96
N GLN A 80 -21.35 3.32 -25.90
CA GLN A 80 -21.85 3.61 -24.54
C GLN A 80 -21.02 4.68 -23.79
N ARG A 81 -19.88 5.11 -24.35
CA ARG A 81 -18.87 5.97 -23.71
C ARG A 81 -18.82 7.39 -24.30
N GLN A 82 -19.94 7.84 -24.85
CA GLN A 82 -20.08 9.14 -25.49
C GLN A 82 -20.46 10.28 -24.51
N PRO A 83 -20.06 11.54 -24.80
CA PRO A 83 -19.16 11.93 -25.89
C PRO A 83 -17.70 11.49 -25.66
N VAL A 84 -17.03 11.14 -26.75
CA VAL A 84 -15.57 10.97 -26.82
C VAL A 84 -14.98 12.23 -27.43
N ILE A 85 -14.10 12.90 -26.70
CA ILE A 85 -13.39 14.12 -27.10
C ILE A 85 -11.98 13.69 -27.50
N VAL A 86 -11.61 13.96 -28.76
CA VAL A 86 -10.37 13.47 -29.37
C VAL A 86 -9.32 14.56 -29.57
N SER A 87 -9.62 15.81 -29.20
CA SER A 87 -8.69 16.94 -29.31
C SER A 87 -8.63 17.73 -27.99
N PRO A 88 -7.44 18.10 -27.51
CA PRO A 88 -6.15 17.73 -28.12
C PRO A 88 -5.87 16.23 -27.99
N ASP A 89 -5.29 15.64 -29.03
CA ASP A 89 -4.67 14.30 -28.91
C ASP A 89 -3.23 14.41 -28.39
N CYS A 90 -2.59 13.26 -28.12
CA CYS A 90 -1.22 13.26 -27.58
C CYS A 90 -0.20 14.01 -28.45
N ALA A 91 -0.31 13.94 -29.78
CA ALA A 91 0.61 14.62 -30.69
C ALA A 91 0.39 16.14 -30.69
N GLU A 92 -0.86 16.58 -30.69
CA GLU A 92 -1.25 17.99 -30.55
C GLU A 92 -0.78 18.56 -29.20
N SER A 93 -0.97 17.81 -28.12
CA SER A 93 -0.56 18.22 -26.77
C SER A 93 0.96 18.33 -26.60
N LEU A 94 1.75 17.45 -27.24
CA LEU A 94 3.21 17.58 -27.27
C LEU A 94 3.65 18.90 -27.89
N LEU A 95 3.11 19.20 -29.07
CA LEU A 95 3.43 20.42 -29.82
C LEU A 95 2.97 21.69 -29.09
N ALA A 96 1.81 21.64 -28.43
CA ALA A 96 1.26 22.76 -27.68
C ALA A 96 2.02 23.03 -26.38
N GLY A 97 2.43 21.97 -25.67
CA GLY A 97 3.12 22.08 -24.37
C GLY A 97 4.59 22.48 -24.48
N ASN A 98 5.25 22.20 -25.61
CA ASN A 98 6.65 22.50 -25.80
C ASN A 98 6.97 22.74 -27.29
N ALA A 99 7.20 24.01 -27.68
CA ALA A 99 7.48 24.41 -29.07
C ALA A 99 8.77 23.81 -29.69
N THR A 100 9.45 22.89 -28.98
CA THR A 100 10.70 22.25 -29.39
C THR A 100 10.70 20.72 -29.32
N ILE A 101 9.58 20.08 -28.93
CA ILE A 101 9.47 18.61 -28.87
C ILE A 101 8.26 18.17 -29.69
N GLY A 102 8.49 17.48 -30.80
CA GLY A 102 7.45 16.88 -31.64
C GLY A 102 7.27 15.37 -31.43
N PRO A 103 6.27 14.74 -32.05
CA PRO A 103 6.12 13.27 -32.06
C PRO A 103 7.37 12.52 -32.57
N GLU A 104 8.10 13.11 -33.53
CA GLU A 104 9.33 12.56 -34.12
C GLU A 104 10.54 12.57 -33.17
N ASP A 105 10.46 13.35 -32.08
CA ASP A 105 11.49 13.50 -31.05
C ASP A 105 11.39 12.43 -29.94
N ILE A 106 10.34 11.60 -29.95
CA ILE A 106 10.08 10.58 -28.94
C ILE A 106 10.90 9.32 -29.26
N ASP A 107 11.66 8.84 -28.28
CA ASP A 107 12.52 7.65 -28.42
C ASP A 107 11.75 6.36 -28.13
N LEU A 108 10.84 6.39 -27.14
CA LEU A 108 10.10 5.22 -26.67
C LEU A 108 8.65 5.59 -26.35
N VAL A 109 7.71 4.76 -26.80
CA VAL A 109 6.32 4.75 -26.34
C VAL A 109 6.11 3.47 -25.55
N ILE A 110 5.71 3.60 -24.29
CA ILE A 110 5.29 2.49 -23.45
C ILE A 110 3.78 2.56 -23.34
N LEU A 111 3.07 1.54 -23.83
CA LEU A 111 1.64 1.45 -23.54
C LEU A 111 1.47 0.67 -22.23
N SER A 112 0.72 1.24 -21.30
CA SER A 112 0.28 0.56 -20.09
C SER A 112 -0.41 -0.75 -20.45
N HIS A 113 -1.21 -0.73 -21.50
CA HIS A 113 -1.81 -1.88 -22.16
C HIS A 113 -2.39 -1.43 -23.52
N VAL A 114 -2.76 -2.38 -24.39
CA VAL A 114 -3.36 -2.05 -25.69
C VAL A 114 -4.88 -2.03 -25.58
N HIS A 115 -5.42 -0.82 -25.52
CA HIS A 115 -6.84 -0.54 -25.47
C HIS A 115 -7.13 0.79 -26.18
N TRP A 116 -8.37 0.94 -26.69
CA TRP A 116 -8.75 1.97 -27.66
C TRP A 116 -8.53 3.41 -27.17
N ASP A 117 -8.57 3.64 -25.86
CA ASP A 117 -8.33 4.93 -25.21
C ASP A 117 -6.90 5.08 -24.67
N HIS A 118 -5.97 4.17 -24.97
CA HIS A 118 -4.54 4.29 -24.61
C HIS A 118 -3.60 4.31 -25.82
N VAL A 119 -4.03 3.76 -26.96
CA VAL A 119 -3.21 3.53 -28.17
C VAL A 119 -2.98 4.78 -29.02
N GLY A 120 -3.86 5.79 -28.92
CA GLY A 120 -3.79 7.03 -29.69
C GLY A 120 -3.64 6.80 -31.20
N THR A 121 -2.69 7.53 -31.80
CA THR A 121 -2.36 7.45 -33.24
C THR A 121 -0.88 7.07 -33.40
N PRO A 122 -0.51 5.78 -33.33
CA PRO A 122 0.89 5.35 -33.33
C PRO A 122 1.72 5.81 -34.53
N SER A 123 1.08 6.06 -35.68
CA SER A 123 1.74 6.52 -36.91
C SER A 123 2.41 7.89 -36.79
N ASP A 124 1.98 8.73 -35.83
CA ASP A 124 2.59 10.04 -35.61
C ASP A 124 4.01 9.89 -34.99
N PHE A 125 4.25 8.81 -34.23
CA PHE A 125 5.50 8.53 -33.52
C PHE A 125 6.44 7.65 -34.34
N SER A 126 6.77 8.13 -35.54
CA SER A 126 7.52 7.38 -36.57
C SER A 126 8.96 6.97 -36.16
N SER A 127 9.57 7.67 -35.21
CA SER A 127 10.90 7.37 -34.68
C SER A 127 10.87 6.43 -33.47
N ALA A 128 9.76 6.38 -32.72
CA ALA A 128 9.73 5.79 -31.39
C ALA A 128 9.67 4.26 -31.40
N THR A 129 10.46 3.59 -30.56
CA THR A 129 10.20 2.16 -30.28
C THR A 129 8.91 2.03 -29.47
N PHE A 130 8.13 0.98 -29.69
CA PHE A 130 6.97 0.68 -28.85
C PHE A 130 7.31 -0.45 -27.88
N LEU A 131 7.00 -0.28 -26.61
CA LEU A 131 7.21 -1.27 -25.56
C LEU A 131 5.86 -1.59 -24.91
N VAL A 132 5.57 -2.88 -24.80
CA VAL A 132 4.32 -3.38 -24.20
C VAL A 132 4.63 -4.54 -23.25
N GLY A 133 3.72 -4.83 -22.33
CA GLY A 133 3.87 -5.99 -21.44
C GLY A 133 3.81 -7.31 -22.19
N ALA A 134 4.25 -8.38 -21.52
CA ALA A 134 4.24 -9.71 -22.10
C ALA A 134 2.81 -10.20 -22.38
N GLY A 135 2.57 -10.77 -23.56
CA GLY A 135 1.29 -11.34 -23.96
C GLY A 135 0.41 -10.40 -24.78
N THR A 136 0.79 -9.13 -24.93
CA THR A 136 0.08 -8.14 -25.75
C THR A 136 0.03 -8.53 -27.23
N LEU A 137 1.11 -9.07 -27.81
CA LEU A 137 1.10 -9.46 -29.23
C LEU A 137 0.22 -10.69 -29.48
N ASP A 138 0.12 -11.58 -28.50
CA ASP A 138 -0.80 -12.72 -28.57
C ASP A 138 -2.26 -12.26 -28.46
N LEU A 139 -2.56 -11.34 -27.54
CA LEU A 139 -3.86 -10.68 -27.39
C LEU A 139 -4.31 -10.04 -28.71
N LEU A 140 -3.45 -9.26 -29.37
CA LEU A 140 -3.79 -8.61 -30.64
C LEU A 140 -4.11 -9.62 -31.75
N LYS A 141 -3.41 -10.76 -31.76
CA LYS A 141 -3.58 -11.77 -32.80
C LYS A 141 -4.80 -12.67 -32.57
N ASN A 142 -5.04 -13.06 -31.32
CA ASN A 142 -5.98 -14.12 -30.98
C ASN A 142 -7.21 -13.61 -30.21
N GLY A 143 -7.16 -12.39 -29.70
CA GLY A 143 -8.10 -11.88 -28.71
C GLY A 143 -7.96 -12.60 -27.37
N ASP A 144 -8.81 -12.20 -26.42
CA ASP A 144 -8.96 -12.82 -25.13
C ASP A 144 -10.44 -13.02 -24.77
N GLY A 145 -10.90 -14.24 -25.04
CA GLY A 145 -12.25 -14.68 -24.72
C GLY A 145 -13.33 -13.83 -25.41
N PRO A 146 -14.57 -13.87 -24.88
CA PRO A 146 -15.70 -13.15 -25.47
C PRO A 146 -15.69 -11.64 -25.18
N LEU A 147 -14.88 -11.17 -24.22
CA LEU A 147 -14.82 -9.76 -23.81
C LEU A 147 -13.94 -8.93 -24.74
N TYR A 148 -12.80 -9.50 -25.16
CA TYR A 148 -11.83 -8.85 -26.04
C TYR A 148 -11.53 -9.73 -27.25
N PRO A 149 -12.52 -10.01 -28.12
CA PRO A 149 -12.28 -10.83 -29.30
C PRO A 149 -11.30 -10.11 -30.24
N ALA A 150 -10.56 -10.88 -31.07
CA ALA A 150 -9.52 -10.33 -31.94
C ALA A 150 -10.01 -9.20 -32.86
N ASP A 151 -11.27 -9.25 -33.30
CA ASP A 151 -11.88 -8.23 -34.17
C ASP A 151 -12.20 -6.89 -33.46
N LEU A 152 -11.98 -6.82 -32.14
CA LEU A 152 -12.06 -5.57 -31.38
C LEU A 152 -10.82 -4.69 -31.57
N PHE A 153 -9.71 -5.25 -32.02
CA PHE A 153 -8.44 -4.54 -32.21
C PHE A 153 -8.25 -4.18 -33.69
N ASN A 154 -7.77 -2.97 -33.97
CA ASN A 154 -7.40 -2.60 -35.33
C ASN A 154 -6.06 -3.24 -35.74
N ASP A 155 -5.81 -3.30 -37.05
CA ASP A 155 -4.50 -3.74 -37.55
C ASP A 155 -3.37 -2.73 -37.24
N ASP A 156 -3.73 -1.48 -36.92
CA ASP A 156 -2.80 -0.37 -36.70
C ASP A 156 -2.66 0.04 -35.22
N GLU A 157 -3.09 -0.80 -34.27
CA GLU A 157 -2.94 -0.57 -32.82
C GLU A 157 -1.45 -0.41 -32.42
N LEU A 158 -0.55 -1.11 -33.12
CA LEU A 158 0.89 -1.08 -32.89
C LEU A 158 1.69 -1.18 -34.19
N PRO A 159 2.80 -0.45 -34.34
CA PRO A 159 3.76 -0.67 -35.42
C PRO A 159 4.58 -1.93 -35.10
N LEU A 160 4.13 -3.10 -35.57
CA LEU A 160 4.69 -4.41 -35.22
C LEU A 160 6.19 -4.54 -35.53
N ASP A 161 6.70 -3.85 -36.54
CA ASP A 161 8.11 -3.86 -36.92
C ASP A 161 9.03 -3.11 -35.93
N ARG A 162 8.44 -2.30 -35.04
CA ARG A 162 9.13 -1.45 -34.05
C ARG A 162 8.61 -1.66 -32.63
N THR A 163 7.84 -2.74 -32.42
CA THR A 163 7.25 -3.10 -31.13
C THR A 163 8.07 -4.21 -30.45
N VAL A 164 8.23 -4.08 -29.14
CA VAL A 164 8.97 -5.02 -28.28
C VAL A 164 8.09 -5.39 -27.08
N GLU A 165 8.01 -6.69 -26.78
CA GLU A 165 7.38 -7.19 -25.55
C GLU A 165 8.41 -7.31 -24.43
N LEU A 166 8.01 -6.87 -23.23
CA LEU A 166 8.73 -7.15 -21.99
C LEU A 166 8.78 -8.67 -21.71
N PRO A 167 9.79 -9.15 -20.96
CA PRO A 167 9.84 -10.55 -20.55
C PRO A 167 8.67 -10.89 -19.62
N LEU A 168 8.27 -12.17 -19.57
CA LEU A 168 7.28 -12.66 -18.61
C LEU A 168 7.76 -12.43 -17.16
N ALA A 169 6.88 -11.88 -16.32
CA ALA A 169 7.13 -11.64 -14.90
C ALA A 169 7.32 -12.95 -14.11
N PHE A 170 6.50 -13.96 -14.40
CA PHE A 170 6.52 -15.28 -13.75
C PHE A 170 6.57 -16.39 -14.80
N PRO A 171 7.76 -16.92 -15.13
CA PRO A 171 7.88 -18.08 -16.01
C PRO A 171 7.27 -19.31 -15.32
N SER A 172 6.27 -19.95 -15.93
CA SER A 172 5.72 -21.22 -15.43
C SER A 172 6.45 -22.43 -16.05
N ASP A 173 6.55 -23.54 -15.31
CA ASP A 173 7.10 -24.81 -15.83
C ASP A 173 6.18 -25.51 -16.86
N VAL A 174 4.92 -25.04 -17.00
CA VAL A 174 3.86 -25.70 -17.78
C VAL A 174 3.70 -25.11 -19.19
N GLU A 175 4.24 -23.92 -19.48
CA GLU A 175 4.11 -23.26 -20.79
C GLU A 175 5.40 -23.25 -21.63
N SER A 176 6.14 -24.36 -21.59
CA SER A 176 7.34 -24.58 -22.43
C SER A 176 7.07 -24.68 -23.94
N ASP A 177 5.81 -24.70 -24.39
CA ASP A 177 5.48 -24.72 -25.83
C ASP A 177 4.94 -23.39 -26.40
N ARG A 178 4.43 -22.48 -25.54
CA ARG A 178 4.02 -21.12 -25.94
C ARG A 178 5.16 -20.10 -25.83
N SER A 179 6.15 -20.38 -24.98
CA SER A 179 7.37 -19.59 -24.75
C SER A 179 8.43 -19.64 -25.87
N LYS A 180 8.07 -20.10 -27.07
CA LYS A 180 8.94 -20.02 -28.27
C LYS A 180 8.89 -18.66 -28.98
N GLN A 181 8.30 -17.63 -28.36
CA GLN A 181 8.57 -16.26 -28.80
C GLN A 181 10.01 -15.91 -28.42
N LYS A 182 10.84 -15.76 -29.45
CA LYS A 182 12.23 -15.31 -29.34
C LYS A 182 12.24 -14.05 -28.47
N ARG A 183 13.04 -14.05 -27.39
CA ARG A 183 13.50 -12.80 -26.78
C ARG A 183 13.86 -11.85 -27.93
N PRO A 184 13.42 -10.57 -27.92
CA PRO A 184 13.94 -9.62 -28.87
C PRO A 184 15.46 -9.75 -28.83
N SER A 185 16.09 -10.07 -29.96
CA SER A 185 17.55 -10.13 -30.00
C SER A 185 18.03 -8.78 -29.46
N ASN A 186 19.03 -8.77 -28.57
CA ASN A 186 19.57 -7.54 -28.01
C ASN A 186 19.90 -6.50 -29.12
N SER A 187 20.19 -6.96 -30.35
CA SER A 187 20.36 -6.13 -31.55
C SER A 187 19.13 -5.40 -32.10
N ALA A 188 17.89 -5.84 -31.83
CA ALA A 188 16.67 -5.20 -32.34
C ALA A 188 16.28 -4.00 -31.47
N LEU A 189 16.25 -4.17 -30.15
CA LEU A 189 16.03 -3.06 -29.23
C LEU A 189 17.22 -2.09 -29.25
N ALA A 190 18.48 -2.57 -29.28
CA ALA A 190 19.64 -1.69 -29.38
C ALA A 190 19.72 -0.90 -30.70
N ARG A 191 19.04 -1.34 -31.77
CA ARG A 191 18.97 -0.59 -33.03
C ARG A 191 18.01 0.60 -32.98
N ILE A 192 16.95 0.52 -32.17
CA ILE A 192 15.82 1.46 -32.19
C ILE A 192 15.75 2.26 -30.87
N ALA A 193 16.25 1.70 -29.77
CA ALA A 193 16.43 2.32 -28.45
C ALA A 193 17.83 1.95 -27.85
N PRO A 194 18.95 2.45 -28.44
CA PRO A 194 20.33 2.04 -28.10
C PRO A 194 20.78 2.32 -26.66
N HIS A 195 19.98 3.03 -25.89
CA HIS A 195 20.26 3.44 -24.51
C HIS A 195 19.66 2.49 -23.47
N ILE A 196 18.89 1.48 -23.90
CA ILE A 196 18.26 0.49 -23.03
C ILE A 196 19.06 -0.81 -23.11
N ASP A 197 19.56 -1.28 -21.97
CA ASP A 197 20.21 -2.58 -21.85
C ASP A 197 19.20 -3.65 -21.45
N SER A 198 18.51 -4.23 -22.45
CA SER A 198 17.52 -5.27 -22.20
C SER A 198 18.11 -6.58 -21.67
N ASP A 199 19.42 -6.82 -21.81
CA ASP A 199 20.05 -8.02 -21.24
C ASP A 199 20.13 -7.95 -19.71
N ALA A 200 20.06 -6.74 -19.14
CA ALA A 200 20.02 -6.51 -17.70
C ALA A 200 18.60 -6.63 -17.10
N TRP A 201 17.56 -6.74 -17.94
CA TRP A 201 16.18 -6.82 -17.47
C TRP A 201 15.91 -8.11 -16.70
N ALA A 202 15.59 -7.95 -15.42
CA ALA A 202 15.19 -9.01 -14.54
C ALA A 202 14.08 -8.50 -13.60
N TRP A 203 12.96 -9.21 -13.57
CA TRP A 203 11.88 -8.93 -12.64
C TRP A 203 12.33 -9.22 -11.20
N LYS A 204 12.12 -8.25 -10.31
CA LYS A 204 12.49 -8.29 -8.89
C LYS A 204 11.34 -7.76 -8.04
N PRO A 205 11.14 -8.30 -6.83
CA PRO A 205 10.15 -7.74 -5.92
C PRO A 205 10.57 -6.35 -5.43
N LEU A 206 9.61 -5.46 -5.28
CA LEU A 206 9.77 -4.14 -4.68
C LEU A 206 8.57 -3.84 -3.76
N SER A 207 8.82 -3.80 -2.45
CA SER A 207 7.77 -3.62 -1.44
C SER A 207 6.63 -4.64 -1.61
N THR A 208 5.40 -4.21 -1.86
CA THR A 208 4.21 -5.05 -2.09
C THR A 208 4.10 -5.57 -3.52
N PHE A 209 4.92 -5.08 -4.45
CA PHE A 209 4.92 -5.55 -5.83
C PHE A 209 5.85 -6.76 -5.98
N PRO A 210 5.34 -7.93 -6.41
CA PRO A 210 6.15 -9.14 -6.53
C PRO A 210 7.09 -9.12 -7.74
N ALA A 211 6.75 -8.35 -8.78
CA ALA A 211 7.53 -8.23 -10.01
C ALA A 211 7.60 -6.77 -10.47
N THR A 212 8.81 -6.23 -10.39
CA THR A 212 9.19 -4.92 -10.92
C THR A 212 10.48 -5.01 -11.72
N LEU A 213 10.65 -4.15 -12.72
CA LEU A 213 11.78 -4.18 -13.65
C LEU A 213 12.33 -2.77 -13.81
N ASP A 214 13.62 -2.60 -13.54
CA ASP A 214 14.31 -1.32 -13.76
C ASP A 214 14.59 -1.16 -15.26
N LEU A 215 13.84 -0.27 -15.91
CA LEU A 215 13.82 -0.16 -17.37
C LEU A 215 15.18 0.28 -17.92
N LEU A 216 15.83 1.21 -17.23
CA LEU A 216 17.06 1.86 -17.67
C LEU A 216 18.30 1.41 -16.87
N GLY A 217 18.10 0.61 -15.82
CA GLY A 217 19.17 0.06 -14.99
C GLY A 217 19.78 1.03 -13.97
N ASP A 218 19.19 2.22 -13.82
CA ASP A 218 19.63 3.27 -12.88
C ASP A 218 18.60 3.61 -11.79
N GLY A 219 17.49 2.85 -11.75
CA GLY A 219 16.39 2.99 -10.80
C GLY A 219 15.54 4.24 -11.00
N SER A 220 15.67 4.94 -12.13
CA SER A 220 14.90 6.16 -12.41
C SER A 220 13.49 5.88 -12.93
N ILE A 221 13.30 4.76 -13.66
CA ILE A 221 12.01 4.30 -14.18
C ILE A 221 11.88 2.81 -13.91
N THR A 222 10.93 2.45 -13.06
CA THR A 222 10.62 1.06 -12.72
C THR A 222 9.29 0.66 -13.34
N VAL A 223 9.29 -0.36 -14.20
CA VAL A 223 8.08 -1.01 -14.71
C VAL A 223 7.53 -1.96 -13.66
N ILE A 224 6.21 -1.99 -13.50
CA ILE A 224 5.51 -2.81 -12.51
C ILE A 224 4.51 -3.69 -13.26
N ASP A 225 4.60 -5.00 -13.06
CA ASP A 225 3.59 -5.94 -13.54
C ASP A 225 2.28 -5.71 -12.79
N ALA A 226 1.20 -5.43 -13.52
CA ALA A 226 -0.06 -4.96 -12.95
C ALA A 226 -1.25 -5.72 -13.56
N PRO A 227 -1.36 -7.05 -13.31
CA PRO A 227 -2.37 -7.89 -13.94
C PRO A 227 -3.80 -7.54 -13.50
N GLY A 228 -4.76 -7.94 -14.34
CA GLY A 228 -6.19 -7.90 -14.03
C GLY A 228 -7.03 -7.16 -15.06
N HIS A 229 -6.56 -6.00 -15.55
CA HIS A 229 -7.31 -5.25 -16.56
C HIS A 229 -7.25 -5.94 -17.93
N LEU A 230 -6.08 -5.97 -18.57
CA LEU A 230 -5.81 -6.65 -19.84
C LEU A 230 -4.46 -7.37 -19.80
N TYR A 231 -4.22 -8.30 -20.73
CA TYR A 231 -2.90 -8.95 -20.85
C TYR A 231 -1.81 -7.94 -21.21
N GLY A 232 -0.63 -8.13 -20.62
CA GLY A 232 0.49 -7.21 -20.77
C GLY A 232 0.30 -5.88 -20.05
N HIS A 233 -0.66 -5.77 -19.13
CA HIS A 233 -0.91 -4.55 -18.39
C HIS A 233 0.24 -4.23 -17.41
N VAL A 234 0.83 -3.05 -17.56
CA VAL A 234 1.96 -2.56 -16.77
C VAL A 234 1.73 -1.14 -16.27
N ASN A 235 2.34 -0.83 -15.13
CA ASN A 235 2.38 0.49 -14.53
C ASN A 235 3.83 0.98 -14.44
N LEU A 236 4.03 2.29 -14.25
CA LEU A 236 5.37 2.87 -14.02
C LEU A 236 5.49 3.50 -12.64
N LEU A 237 6.66 3.35 -12.04
CA LEU A 237 7.11 4.12 -10.89
C LEU A 237 8.33 4.94 -11.32
N CYS A 238 8.17 6.26 -11.40
CA CYS A 238 9.18 7.18 -11.89
C CYS A 238 9.77 8.01 -10.74
N ARG A 239 11.10 8.06 -10.63
CA ARG A 239 11.81 8.82 -9.61
C ARG A 239 11.96 10.29 -10.01
N LEU A 240 11.31 11.20 -9.30
CA LEU A 240 11.35 12.65 -9.56
C LEU A 240 12.46 13.36 -8.79
N THR A 241 12.78 12.88 -7.58
CA THR A 241 13.89 13.38 -6.75
C THR A 241 14.57 12.20 -6.04
N LYS A 242 15.53 12.45 -5.13
CA LYS A 242 16.10 11.37 -4.29
C LYS A 242 15.02 10.56 -3.54
N SER A 243 13.88 11.17 -3.26
CA SER A 243 12.87 10.63 -2.36
C SER A 243 11.43 10.69 -2.93
N LYS A 244 11.18 11.57 -3.92
CA LYS A 244 9.87 11.66 -4.58
C LYS A 244 9.77 10.73 -5.77
N TYR A 245 8.65 10.02 -5.83
CA TYR A 245 8.26 9.20 -6.96
C TYR A 245 6.85 9.55 -7.42
N VAL A 246 6.55 9.31 -8.69
CA VAL A 246 5.19 9.29 -9.22
C VAL A 246 4.88 7.88 -9.70
N TYR A 247 3.70 7.39 -9.33
CA TYR A 247 3.16 6.12 -9.80
C TYR A 247 2.15 6.41 -10.91
N LEU A 248 2.44 5.93 -12.12
CA LEU A 248 1.57 6.05 -13.28
C LEU A 248 0.84 4.71 -13.44
N GLY A 249 -0.44 4.70 -13.04
CA GLY A 249 -1.30 3.53 -13.10
C GLY A 249 -2.30 3.65 -14.24
N GLY A 250 -2.00 3.07 -15.41
CA GLY A 250 -3.03 2.88 -16.45
C GLY A 250 -4.06 1.88 -15.93
N ASP A 251 -5.36 2.07 -16.21
CA ASP A 251 -6.57 1.24 -15.95
C ASP A 251 -6.59 0.15 -14.86
N CYS A 252 -5.70 0.23 -13.87
CA CYS A 252 -5.68 -0.59 -12.67
C CYS A 252 -6.69 -0.06 -11.65
N CYS A 253 -7.09 1.22 -11.78
CA CYS A 253 -8.06 1.89 -10.94
C CYS A 253 -8.78 3.00 -11.71
N HIS A 254 -10.07 2.81 -11.98
CA HIS A 254 -10.85 3.76 -12.77
C HIS A 254 -11.49 4.90 -11.94
N ASP A 255 -11.42 4.82 -10.60
CA ASP A 255 -11.97 5.85 -9.72
C ASP A 255 -11.15 5.96 -8.41
N PRO A 256 -10.77 7.18 -7.97
CA PRO A 256 -10.01 7.38 -6.73
C PRO A 256 -10.69 6.81 -5.47
N ARG A 257 -12.02 6.73 -5.45
CA ARG A 257 -12.80 6.15 -4.33
C ARG A 257 -12.61 4.65 -4.23
N ILE A 258 -12.35 3.98 -5.36
CA ILE A 258 -11.91 2.58 -5.34
C ILE A 258 -10.56 2.54 -4.63
N LEU A 259 -9.56 3.30 -5.08
CA LEU A 259 -8.24 3.28 -4.45
C LEU A 259 -8.27 3.61 -2.95
N ALA A 260 -9.11 4.57 -2.52
CA ALA A 260 -9.29 4.93 -1.11
C ALA A 260 -10.04 3.87 -0.27
N GLY A 261 -10.71 2.91 -0.91
CA GLY A 261 -11.51 1.89 -0.25
C GLY A 261 -12.93 2.34 0.11
N ASP A 262 -13.38 3.50 -0.38
CA ASP A 262 -14.73 4.02 -0.17
C ASP A 262 -15.75 3.31 -1.07
N LYS A 263 -15.31 2.77 -2.21
CA LYS A 263 -16.10 2.04 -3.21
C LYS A 263 -15.38 0.77 -3.65
N GLY A 264 -16.14 -0.22 -4.13
CA GLY A 264 -15.60 -1.42 -4.77
C GLY A 264 -15.55 -1.31 -6.30
N ILE A 265 -14.90 -2.28 -6.94
CA ILE A 265 -14.99 -2.49 -8.40
C ILE A 265 -16.42 -2.95 -8.72
N ALA A 266 -17.08 -2.28 -9.67
CA ALA A 266 -18.42 -2.67 -10.10
C ALA A 266 -18.44 -3.99 -10.88
N LEU A 267 -19.53 -4.73 -10.68
CA LEU A 267 -19.99 -5.77 -11.59
C LEU A 267 -21.31 -5.31 -12.23
N TYR A 268 -21.48 -5.56 -13.53
CA TYR A 268 -22.65 -5.17 -14.30
C TYR A 268 -23.04 -6.22 -15.33
N GLU A 269 -24.33 -6.29 -15.67
CA GLU A 269 -24.85 -7.13 -16.74
C GLU A 269 -24.80 -6.38 -18.08
N ASP A 270 -24.39 -7.03 -19.15
CA ASP A 270 -24.31 -6.43 -20.49
C ASP A 270 -25.30 -7.02 -21.50
N GLY A 271 -26.25 -7.82 -21.01
CA GLY A 271 -27.25 -8.49 -21.83
C GLY A 271 -26.74 -9.77 -22.51
N ARG A 272 -25.51 -10.22 -22.27
CA ARG A 272 -24.97 -11.50 -22.76
C ARG A 272 -25.04 -12.63 -21.71
N GLY A 273 -25.58 -12.33 -20.53
CA GLY A 273 -25.79 -13.25 -19.42
C GLY A 273 -24.59 -13.32 -18.48
N GLY A 274 -24.81 -12.95 -17.21
CA GLY A 274 -23.79 -12.99 -16.17
C GLY A 274 -23.23 -11.60 -15.85
N SER A 275 -22.75 -11.45 -14.62
CA SER A 275 -22.22 -10.17 -14.14
C SER A 275 -20.72 -10.07 -14.50
N ARG A 276 -20.33 -8.95 -15.10
CA ARG A 276 -18.95 -8.72 -15.57
C ARG A 276 -18.34 -7.44 -15.01
N SER A 277 -17.03 -7.30 -15.13
CA SER A 277 -16.29 -6.07 -14.82
C SER A 277 -15.68 -5.48 -16.09
N VAL A 278 -15.12 -4.27 -15.96
CA VAL A 278 -14.21 -3.66 -16.93
C VAL A 278 -12.81 -4.29 -16.90
N HIS A 279 -12.52 -5.10 -15.89
CA HIS A 279 -11.31 -5.91 -15.81
C HIS A 279 -11.60 -7.33 -16.32
N VAL A 280 -10.72 -7.86 -17.19
CA VAL A 280 -10.77 -9.26 -17.64
C VAL A 280 -10.73 -10.21 -16.45
N ASP A 281 -9.85 -9.94 -15.49
CA ASP A 281 -9.76 -10.66 -14.22
C ASP A 281 -9.94 -9.67 -13.07
N THR A 282 -11.17 -9.65 -12.54
CA THR A 282 -11.56 -8.74 -11.46
C THR A 282 -10.83 -9.04 -10.15
N GLU A 283 -10.49 -10.31 -9.88
CA GLU A 283 -9.79 -10.71 -8.66
C GLU A 283 -8.31 -10.30 -8.74
N ALA A 284 -7.66 -10.54 -9.88
CA ALA A 284 -6.30 -10.06 -10.11
C ALA A 284 -6.23 -8.53 -10.08
N ALA A 285 -7.20 -7.82 -10.66
CA ALA A 285 -7.26 -6.35 -10.60
C ALA A 285 -7.43 -5.85 -9.16
N GLY A 286 -8.30 -6.50 -8.36
CA GLY A 286 -8.45 -6.24 -6.93
C GLY A 286 -7.15 -6.45 -6.16
N THR A 287 -6.40 -7.52 -6.47
CA THR A 287 -5.09 -7.80 -5.89
C THR A 287 -4.06 -6.74 -6.27
N THR A 288 -4.05 -6.30 -7.53
CA THR A 288 -3.19 -5.20 -8.01
C THR A 288 -3.48 -3.91 -7.24
N LEU A 289 -4.75 -3.56 -7.04
CA LEU A 289 -5.16 -2.41 -6.22
C LEU A 289 -4.68 -2.53 -4.77
N ASP A 290 -4.82 -3.69 -4.15
CA ASP A 290 -4.35 -3.92 -2.78
C ASP A 290 -2.84 -3.77 -2.67
N ARG A 291 -2.07 -4.22 -3.68
CA ARG A 291 -0.63 -3.98 -3.75
C ARG A 291 -0.31 -2.51 -3.87
N ILE A 292 -1.04 -1.75 -4.70
CA ILE A 292 -0.86 -0.29 -4.84
C ILE A 292 -1.16 0.42 -3.52
N ARG A 293 -2.29 0.09 -2.87
CA ARG A 293 -2.63 0.63 -1.53
C ARG A 293 -1.53 0.31 -0.52
N GLY A 294 -1.14 -0.96 -0.44
CA GLY A 294 -0.08 -1.41 0.45
C GLY A 294 1.26 -0.75 0.14
N PHE A 295 1.57 -0.45 -1.12
CA PHE A 295 2.76 0.30 -1.51
C PHE A 295 2.70 1.73 -0.98
N ILE A 296 1.61 2.45 -1.27
CA ILE A 296 1.34 3.81 -0.79
C ILE A 296 1.42 3.87 0.75
N GLU A 297 0.86 2.87 1.43
CA GLU A 297 0.87 2.74 2.88
C GLU A 297 2.26 2.39 3.45
N SER A 298 3.00 1.49 2.79
CA SER A 298 4.36 1.08 3.20
C SER A 298 5.38 2.22 3.09
N CYS A 299 5.12 3.17 2.20
CA CYS A 299 5.95 4.36 2.00
C CYS A 299 5.73 5.43 3.09
N LEU A 300 4.86 5.19 4.09
CA LEU A 300 4.53 6.13 5.15
C LEU A 300 4.58 5.44 6.53
N GLY A 301 4.94 6.17 7.59
CA GLY A 301 4.82 5.67 8.95
C GLY A 301 3.37 5.28 9.28
N VAL A 302 3.00 4.01 9.10
CA VAL A 302 1.63 3.47 9.08
C VAL A 302 0.78 3.88 10.29
N MET A 303 1.39 3.91 11.47
CA MET A 303 0.74 4.37 12.70
C MET A 303 1.21 5.76 13.12
N GLY A 304 2.53 6.00 13.07
CA GLY A 304 3.15 7.22 13.58
C GLY A 304 2.69 8.49 12.87
N TYR A 305 2.55 8.46 11.54
CA TYR A 305 2.14 9.62 10.74
C TYR A 305 0.71 10.11 11.09
N PRO A 306 -0.35 9.27 11.00
CA PRO A 306 -1.69 9.71 11.39
C PRO A 306 -1.80 10.07 12.87
N MET A 307 -1.06 9.39 13.76
CA MET A 307 -0.97 9.75 15.18
C MET A 307 -0.39 11.16 15.38
N ALA A 308 0.76 11.46 14.78
CA ALA A 308 1.40 12.78 14.87
C ALA A 308 0.51 13.89 14.31
N LYS A 309 -0.19 13.65 13.20
CA LYS A 309 -1.13 14.61 12.59
C LYS A 309 -2.29 14.92 13.53
N ASN A 310 -2.83 13.88 14.15
CA ASN A 310 -3.94 14.00 15.09
C ASN A 310 -3.54 14.66 16.40
N LEU A 311 -2.32 14.38 16.88
CA LEU A 311 -1.71 15.08 18.01
C LEU A 311 -1.54 16.57 17.69
N TRP A 312 -0.88 16.94 16.59
CA TRP A 312 -0.71 18.34 16.18
C TRP A 312 -2.04 19.09 16.07
N ALA A 313 -3.04 18.48 15.44
CA ALA A 313 -4.37 19.07 15.31
C ALA A 313 -5.12 19.19 16.66
N GLY A 314 -4.69 18.48 17.69
CA GLY A 314 -5.28 18.50 19.02
C GLY A 314 -4.55 19.41 20.02
N LEU A 315 -3.25 19.62 19.82
CA LEU A 315 -2.40 20.42 20.70
C LEU A 315 -2.78 21.89 20.71
N ASP A 316 -2.48 22.55 21.83
CA ASP A 316 -2.55 24.00 21.94
C ASP A 316 -1.69 24.66 20.84
N PRO A 317 -2.19 25.64 20.07
CA PRO A 317 -1.42 26.34 19.03
C PRO A 317 -0.10 26.97 19.51
N GLU A 318 0.05 27.27 20.80
CA GLU A 318 1.31 27.79 21.34
C GLU A 318 2.39 26.71 21.47
N LYS A 319 2.02 25.43 21.45
CA LYS A 319 2.97 24.31 21.52
C LYS A 319 3.63 24.07 20.17
N THR A 320 4.91 23.75 20.24
CA THR A 320 5.68 23.28 19.09
C THR A 320 5.64 21.75 19.03
N LEU A 321 5.27 21.18 17.87
CA LEU A 321 5.50 19.77 17.57
C LEU A 321 6.86 19.60 16.89
N LEU A 322 7.73 18.80 17.49
CA LEU A 322 8.94 18.31 16.83
C LEU A 322 8.63 16.98 16.16
N ILE A 323 8.97 16.83 14.88
CA ILE A 323 8.79 15.59 14.13
C ILE A 323 10.15 15.04 13.68
N CYS A 324 10.32 13.73 13.82
CA CYS A 324 11.54 12.99 13.50
C CYS A 324 11.13 11.66 12.88
N ASP A 325 11.71 11.34 11.73
CA ASP A 325 11.53 10.06 11.06
C ASP A 325 12.76 9.82 10.18
N VAL A 326 13.14 8.56 9.98
CA VAL A 326 14.17 8.19 9.01
C VAL A 326 13.67 8.36 7.57
N ASN A 327 12.35 8.38 7.38
CA ASN A 327 11.68 8.63 6.12
C ASN A 327 11.50 10.15 5.90
N THR A 328 12.39 10.73 5.09
CA THR A 328 12.37 12.16 4.76
C THR A 328 11.11 12.59 3.99
N ASP A 329 10.50 11.71 3.20
CA ASP A 329 9.27 12.05 2.46
C ASP A 329 8.08 12.21 3.38
N ALA A 330 7.98 11.35 4.40
CA ALA A 330 6.99 11.49 5.44
C ALA A 330 7.15 12.85 6.16
N LEU A 331 8.38 13.30 6.41
CA LEU A 331 8.65 14.60 7.00
C LEU A 331 8.24 15.76 6.08
N GLU A 332 8.66 15.75 4.82
CA GLU A 332 8.31 16.80 3.85
C GLU A 332 6.81 16.94 3.67
N ARG A 333 6.12 15.80 3.52
CA ARG A 333 4.66 15.77 3.40
C ARG A 333 3.98 16.31 4.66
N PHE A 334 4.45 15.90 5.84
CA PHE A 334 3.90 16.40 7.10
C PHE A 334 4.04 17.91 7.21
N MET A 335 5.20 18.46 6.84
CA MET A 335 5.43 19.91 6.81
C MET A 335 4.52 20.62 5.82
N ALA A 336 4.34 20.08 4.61
CA ALA A 336 3.43 20.64 3.61
C ALA A 336 1.96 20.64 4.07
N GLU A 337 1.49 19.54 4.67
CA GLU A 337 0.11 19.44 5.15
C GLU A 337 -0.18 20.35 6.36
N THR A 338 0.83 20.59 7.20
CA THR A 338 0.68 21.39 8.43
C THR A 338 0.87 22.89 8.20
N SER A 339 1.72 23.30 7.26
CA SER A 339 1.95 24.72 6.93
C SER A 339 0.72 25.42 6.36
N ILE A 340 -0.17 24.68 5.69
CA ILE A 340 -1.40 25.22 5.08
C ILE A 340 -2.41 25.73 6.13
N ARG A 341 -2.37 25.23 7.38
CA ARG A 341 -3.48 25.42 8.33
C ARG A 341 -3.31 26.56 9.35
N GLU A 342 -2.35 27.47 9.15
CA GLU A 342 -2.06 28.64 10.03
C GLU A 342 -2.18 28.32 11.54
N ARG A 343 -1.68 27.17 11.98
CA ARG A 343 -1.83 26.71 13.37
C ARG A 343 -0.63 25.92 13.84
N GLY A 344 -0.16 26.27 15.03
CA GLY A 344 0.89 25.53 15.72
C GLY A 344 2.24 25.65 15.00
N THR A 345 3.31 25.46 15.73
CA THR A 345 4.65 25.39 15.13
C THR A 345 5.03 23.93 14.93
N VAL A 346 5.45 23.55 13.73
CA VAL A 346 6.05 22.23 13.46
C VAL A 346 7.49 22.41 13.06
N ARG A 347 8.41 21.64 13.64
CA ARG A 347 9.84 21.65 13.30
C ARG A 347 10.36 20.24 13.12
N ILE A 348 11.23 20.04 12.15
CA ILE A 348 11.94 18.78 11.96
C ILE A 348 13.15 18.74 12.89
N VAL A 349 13.39 17.59 13.52
CA VAL A 349 14.65 17.25 14.21
C VAL A 349 15.21 15.95 13.63
N GLN A 350 16.52 15.75 13.73
CA GLN A 350 17.20 14.68 12.99
C GLN A 350 17.21 13.32 13.70
N ASN A 351 17.07 13.31 15.03
CA ASN A 351 17.21 12.09 15.83
C ASN A 351 16.60 12.26 17.25
N GLY A 352 16.64 11.18 18.03
CA GLY A 352 16.14 11.14 19.40
C GLY A 352 16.86 12.11 20.34
N PHE A 353 18.17 12.31 20.14
CA PHE A 353 18.98 13.25 20.91
C PHE A 353 18.48 14.68 20.75
N GLU A 354 18.34 15.18 19.52
CA GLU A 354 17.84 16.53 19.24
C GLU A 354 16.40 16.73 19.71
N ALA A 355 15.56 15.69 19.59
CA ALA A 355 14.19 15.71 20.09
C ALA A 355 14.16 15.90 21.62
N ALA A 356 14.95 15.13 22.35
CA ALA A 356 14.97 15.15 23.82
C ALA A 356 15.59 16.45 24.39
N GLN A 357 16.54 17.07 23.68
CA GLN A 357 17.07 18.38 24.06
C GLN A 357 15.98 19.47 24.06
N GLN A 358 15.10 19.44 23.06
CA GLN A 358 14.16 20.53 22.80
C GLN A 358 12.73 20.28 23.33
N ALA A 359 12.27 19.03 23.38
CA ALA A 359 10.90 18.70 23.78
C ALA A 359 10.79 18.38 25.27
N ASP A 360 9.72 18.83 25.94
CA ASP A 360 9.37 18.38 27.30
C ASP A 360 8.79 16.97 27.33
N THR A 361 8.14 16.56 26.25
CA THR A 361 7.52 15.24 26.08
C THR A 361 7.94 14.66 24.74
N VAL A 362 8.48 13.44 24.75
CA VAL A 362 8.84 12.68 23.55
C VAL A 362 7.91 11.47 23.45
N ILE A 363 7.21 11.36 22.32
CA ILE A 363 6.35 10.22 22.01
C ILE A 363 7.02 9.44 20.88
N THR A 364 7.27 8.16 21.09
CA THR A 364 7.82 7.25 20.07
C THR A 364 6.73 6.28 19.59
N MET A 365 6.84 5.86 18.33
CA MET A 365 5.96 4.86 17.70
C MET A 365 6.81 4.05 16.72
N LEU A 366 7.55 3.08 17.25
CA LEU A 366 8.61 2.39 16.52
C LEU A 366 8.22 0.93 16.19
N PRO A 367 8.77 0.35 15.10
CA PRO A 367 8.29 -0.92 14.57
C PRO A 367 8.77 -2.16 15.33
N ASN A 368 9.91 -2.08 16.04
CA ASN A 368 10.54 -3.24 16.66
C ASN A 368 11.54 -2.85 17.76
N SER A 369 11.95 -3.85 18.55
CA SER A 369 12.93 -3.68 19.64
C SER A 369 14.24 -3.03 19.21
N SER A 370 14.83 -3.39 18.07
CA SER A 370 16.09 -2.78 17.62
C SER A 370 15.97 -1.29 17.35
N SER A 371 14.85 -0.85 16.75
CA SER A 371 14.58 0.58 16.54
C SER A 371 14.41 1.32 17.86
N VAL A 372 13.69 0.73 18.83
CA VAL A 372 13.52 1.32 20.17
C VAL A 372 14.88 1.46 20.86
N LEU A 373 15.68 0.40 20.89
CA LEU A 373 17.01 0.44 21.51
C LEU A 373 17.90 1.49 20.85
N ALA A 374 17.90 1.62 19.53
CA ALA A 374 18.67 2.65 18.83
C ALA A 374 18.19 4.06 19.19
N VAL A 375 16.88 4.33 19.09
CA VAL A 375 16.32 5.67 19.35
C VAL A 375 16.48 6.09 20.81
N TYR A 376 16.45 5.14 21.76
CA TYR A 376 16.61 5.48 23.18
C TYR A 376 18.07 5.46 23.64
N LEU A 377 18.86 4.47 23.23
CA LEU A 377 20.13 4.12 23.88
C LEU A 377 21.37 4.35 23.03
N ASP A 378 21.25 4.73 21.74
CA ASP A 378 22.42 5.06 20.94
C ASP A 378 23.24 6.17 21.63
N PRO A 379 24.57 6.00 21.83
CA PRO A 379 25.37 6.95 22.60
C PRO A 379 25.46 8.36 22.00
N SER A 380 25.21 8.51 20.70
CA SER A 380 25.40 9.76 19.96
C SER A 380 24.10 10.40 19.47
N THR A 381 23.10 9.58 19.17
CA THR A 381 21.85 9.99 18.53
C THR A 381 20.61 9.62 19.35
N GLY A 382 20.79 8.90 20.46
CA GLY A 382 19.71 8.42 21.30
C GLY A 382 19.12 9.49 22.23
N ILE A 383 17.92 9.22 22.74
CA ILE A 383 17.22 10.07 23.72
C ILE A 383 17.99 10.16 25.03
N LEU A 384 18.53 9.04 25.52
CA LEU A 384 19.18 8.95 26.83
C LEU A 384 20.37 9.92 27.01
N PRO A 385 21.35 10.00 26.08
CA PRO A 385 22.47 10.94 26.22
C PRO A 385 22.08 12.42 26.13
N ALA A 386 20.87 12.77 25.68
CA ALA A 386 20.37 14.13 25.66
C ALA A 386 19.62 14.55 26.94
N LEU A 387 19.38 13.62 27.87
CA LEU A 387 18.66 13.93 29.09
C LEU A 387 19.48 14.88 29.98
N PRO A 388 18.83 15.89 30.60
CA PRO A 388 19.53 16.89 31.40
C PRO A 388 20.19 16.26 32.62
N GLU A 389 21.38 16.75 32.99
CA GLU A 389 22.02 16.36 34.24
C GLU A 389 21.15 16.71 35.46
N PRO A 390 21.18 15.92 36.56
CA PRO A 390 20.39 16.21 37.75
C PRO A 390 20.87 17.52 38.39
N SER A 391 20.14 18.62 38.24
CA SER A 391 20.46 19.86 38.95
C SER A 391 19.89 19.83 40.37
N GLY A 392 20.75 19.97 41.38
CA GLY A 392 20.39 19.99 42.82
C GLY A 392 19.64 21.24 43.31
N LEU A 393 19.00 22.00 42.43
CA LEU A 393 18.19 23.19 42.70
C LEU A 393 16.85 23.05 41.95
N ASP A 394 15.77 23.58 42.56
CA ASP A 394 14.36 23.48 42.17
C ASP A 394 14.10 23.27 40.65
N THR A 395 14.03 21.99 40.30
CA THR A 395 13.48 21.31 39.10
C THR A 395 13.57 22.01 37.71
N PRO A 396 14.42 21.54 36.79
CA PRO A 396 14.04 21.45 35.38
C PRO A 396 12.85 20.48 35.28
N SER A 397 11.85 20.78 34.45
CA SER A 397 10.73 19.88 34.18
C SER A 397 11.26 18.49 33.78
N LYS A 398 11.00 17.46 34.60
CA LYS A 398 11.36 16.09 34.25
C LYS A 398 10.78 15.76 32.89
N LYS A 399 11.61 15.31 31.94
CA LYS A 399 11.15 14.93 30.61
C LYS A 399 10.16 13.77 30.71
N LEU A 400 9.13 13.77 29.87
CA LEU A 400 8.17 12.66 29.77
C LEU A 400 8.44 11.88 28.48
N LEU A 401 8.69 10.58 28.60
CA LEU A 401 8.98 9.69 27.48
C LEU A 401 7.86 8.66 27.38
N ILE A 402 7.13 8.65 26.26
CA ILE A 402 5.99 7.74 26.04
C ILE A 402 6.30 6.87 24.83
N GLU A 403 6.45 5.55 25.03
CA GLU A 403 6.61 4.61 23.92
C GLU A 403 5.29 3.92 23.58
N CYS A 404 4.80 4.13 22.37
CA CYS A 404 3.52 3.61 21.86
C CYS A 404 3.65 2.33 21.01
N GLY A 405 4.87 1.90 20.69
CA GLY A 405 5.14 0.69 19.91
C GLY A 405 4.62 -0.60 20.58
N THR A 406 4.27 -1.61 19.77
CA THR A 406 4.05 -2.98 20.28
C THR A 406 5.39 -3.71 20.32
N ILE A 407 6.05 -3.66 21.48
CA ILE A 407 7.43 -4.09 21.68
C ILE A 407 7.49 -5.19 22.74
N GLU A 408 8.53 -6.02 22.73
CA GLU A 408 8.77 -7.03 23.75
C GLU A 408 8.91 -6.40 25.15
N SER A 409 8.25 -6.99 26.15
CA SER A 409 8.30 -6.52 27.55
C SER A 409 9.71 -6.38 28.09
N SER A 410 10.61 -7.30 27.73
CA SER A 410 12.03 -7.25 28.13
C SER A 410 12.73 -5.98 27.65
N THR A 411 12.44 -5.53 26.43
CA THR A 411 13.04 -4.33 25.84
C THR A 411 12.51 -3.07 26.50
N ILE A 412 11.20 -2.98 26.71
CA ILE A 412 10.56 -1.87 27.43
C ILE A 412 11.13 -1.72 28.85
N LEU A 413 11.25 -2.84 29.58
CA LEU A 413 11.86 -2.84 30.90
C LEU A 413 13.35 -2.48 30.87
N SER A 414 14.09 -2.95 29.86
CA SER A 414 15.51 -2.60 29.68
C SER A 414 15.68 -1.09 29.49
N VAL A 415 14.93 -0.48 28.57
CA VAL A 415 14.97 0.97 28.30
C VAL A 415 14.57 1.75 29.54
N SER A 416 13.48 1.36 30.21
CA SER A 416 13.03 2.00 31.44
C SER A 416 14.09 2.00 32.53
N ARG A 417 14.80 0.88 32.74
CA ARG A 417 15.89 0.77 33.73
C ARG A 417 17.11 1.62 33.38
N SER A 418 17.36 1.86 32.10
CA SER A 418 18.47 2.71 31.65
C SER A 418 18.22 4.20 31.86
N ILE A 419 16.97 4.62 32.11
CA ILE A 419 16.59 6.02 32.26
C ILE A 419 16.64 6.45 33.74
N PRO A 420 17.49 7.42 34.12
CA PRO A 420 17.54 7.91 35.49
C PRO A 420 16.22 8.60 35.88
N LYS A 421 15.58 8.12 36.96
CA LYS A 421 14.29 8.66 37.48
C LYS A 421 14.36 10.13 37.92
N SER A 422 15.57 10.67 38.10
CA SER A 422 15.81 12.09 38.36
C SER A 422 15.68 12.95 37.11
N GLN A 423 15.93 12.39 35.92
CA GLN A 423 16.01 13.13 34.65
C GLN A 423 14.74 13.02 33.81
N ALA A 424 14.12 11.83 33.77
CA ALA A 424 12.92 11.60 32.99
C ALA A 424 11.96 10.58 33.63
N THR A 425 10.69 10.67 33.22
CA THR A 425 9.67 9.66 33.48
C THR A 425 9.41 8.89 32.20
N PHE A 426 9.59 7.57 32.24
CA PHE A 426 9.30 6.68 31.13
C PHE A 426 7.95 5.99 31.34
N VAL A 427 7.17 5.89 30.27
CA VAL A 427 5.83 5.31 30.23
C VAL A 427 5.73 4.46 28.97
N ASP A 428 5.27 3.21 29.10
CA ASP A 428 4.83 2.42 27.95
C ASP A 428 3.32 2.61 27.73
N ALA A 429 2.92 2.87 26.49
CA ALA A 429 1.54 3.14 26.11
C ALA A 429 1.19 2.49 24.76
N PRO A 430 1.40 1.16 24.58
CA PRO A 430 1.06 0.48 23.34
C PRO A 430 -0.40 0.66 22.91
N VAL A 431 -0.61 0.58 21.60
CA VAL A 431 -1.90 0.90 20.97
C VAL A 431 -2.67 -0.32 20.43
N SER A 432 -3.99 -0.19 20.35
CA SER A 432 -4.87 -1.08 19.59
C SER A 432 -5.83 -0.27 18.71
N GLY A 433 -6.25 -0.82 17.58
CA GLY A 433 -7.17 -0.17 16.61
C GLY A 433 -6.60 -0.01 15.19
N GLY A 434 -5.32 -0.29 14.98
CA GLY A 434 -4.69 -0.28 13.65
C GLY A 434 -4.66 1.10 12.96
N PRO A 435 -4.27 1.15 11.67
CA PRO A 435 -4.06 2.40 10.94
C PRO A 435 -5.35 3.22 10.80
N MET A 436 -6.48 2.53 10.55
CA MET A 436 -7.80 3.17 10.51
C MET A 436 -8.17 3.81 11.85
N GLY A 437 -7.88 3.13 12.97
CA GLY A 437 -8.11 3.67 14.31
C GLY A 437 -7.26 4.91 14.57
N ALA A 438 -6.00 4.90 14.12
CA ALA A 438 -5.08 6.02 14.22
C ALA A 438 -5.58 7.23 13.43
N GLN A 439 -6.02 7.04 12.18
CA GLN A 439 -6.60 8.10 11.35
C GLN A 439 -7.87 8.69 11.98
N LYS A 440 -8.76 7.82 12.48
CA LYS A 440 -10.06 8.19 13.07
C LYS A 440 -9.99 8.69 14.51
N LYS A 441 -8.81 8.80 15.13
CA LYS A 441 -8.63 9.17 16.55
C LYS A 441 -9.39 8.25 17.51
N SER A 442 -9.41 6.95 17.22
CA SER A 442 -10.19 5.94 17.97
C SER A 442 -9.32 4.82 18.54
N LEU A 443 -8.00 5.03 18.60
CA LEU A 443 -7.08 4.09 19.22
C LEU A 443 -7.41 3.87 20.70
N THR A 444 -7.15 2.65 21.15
CA THR A 444 -7.08 2.28 22.57
C THR A 444 -5.63 2.29 23.02
N PHE A 445 -5.34 2.91 24.17
CA PHE A 445 -4.01 2.99 24.78
C PHE A 445 -3.99 2.24 26.12
N MET A 446 -2.95 1.43 26.32
CA MET A 446 -2.73 0.66 27.55
C MET A 446 -1.47 1.19 28.22
N VAL A 447 -1.62 1.96 29.30
CA VAL A 447 -0.53 2.79 29.86
C VAL A 447 0.07 2.15 31.11
N GLY A 448 1.35 1.82 31.08
CA GLY A 448 2.15 1.44 32.26
C GLY A 448 2.92 2.63 32.82
N CYS A 449 2.69 2.96 34.09
CA CYS A 449 3.32 4.07 34.79
C CYS A 449 3.50 3.76 36.29
N SER A 450 4.72 3.84 36.80
CA SER A 450 5.05 3.45 38.18
C SER A 450 4.37 4.30 39.25
N PRO A 451 3.75 3.71 40.29
CA PRO A 451 3.41 4.43 41.52
C PRO A 451 4.67 4.93 42.26
N PRO A 452 4.59 6.06 43.01
CA PRO A 452 3.44 6.95 43.14
C PRO A 452 3.29 7.95 41.97
N PHE A 453 4.23 7.95 41.01
CA PHE A 453 4.26 8.93 39.91
C PHE A 453 3.03 8.89 39.00
N SER A 454 2.39 7.72 38.86
CA SER A 454 1.18 7.57 38.06
C SER A 454 0.05 8.52 38.45
N ALA A 455 -0.08 8.89 39.72
CA ALA A 455 -1.13 9.81 40.19
C ALA A 455 -1.03 11.21 39.56
N SER A 456 0.19 11.71 39.33
CA SER A 456 0.43 13.02 38.71
C SER A 456 0.73 12.93 37.20
N VAL A 457 1.39 11.86 36.76
CA VAL A 457 1.86 11.71 35.37
C VAL A 457 0.77 11.16 34.45
N PHE A 458 -0.08 10.24 34.89
CA PHE A 458 -1.11 9.64 34.02
C PHE A 458 -2.11 10.67 33.47
N PRO A 459 -2.61 11.66 34.24
CA PRO A 459 -3.44 12.73 33.68
C PRO A 459 -2.75 13.51 32.55
N LEU A 460 -1.45 13.78 32.69
CA LEU A 460 -0.64 14.44 31.67
C LEU A 460 -0.47 13.56 30.43
N VAL A 461 -0.12 12.28 30.59
CA VAL A 461 -0.06 11.31 29.49
C VAL A 461 -1.40 11.24 28.75
N LYS A 462 -2.50 11.08 29.48
CA LYS A 462 -3.85 11.03 28.91
C LYS A 462 -4.22 12.31 28.15
N SER A 463 -3.72 13.47 28.59
CA SER A 463 -3.94 14.74 27.90
C SER A 463 -3.36 14.79 26.48
N PHE A 464 -2.26 14.06 26.23
CA PHE A 464 -1.68 13.89 24.90
C PHE A 464 -2.37 12.78 24.11
N LEU A 465 -2.54 11.60 24.73
CA LEU A 465 -3.06 10.41 24.05
C LEU A 465 -4.51 10.57 23.56
N ARG A 466 -5.34 11.36 24.25
CA ARG A 466 -6.73 11.66 23.84
C ARG A 466 -6.87 12.35 22.49
N HIS A 467 -5.80 12.91 21.95
CA HIS A 467 -5.81 13.51 20.61
C HIS A 467 -5.67 12.47 19.50
N MET A 468 -5.17 11.27 19.84
CA MET A 468 -4.87 10.18 18.91
C MET A 468 -5.79 8.98 19.10
N GLY A 469 -6.55 8.92 20.20
CA GLY A 469 -7.41 7.79 20.53
C GLY A 469 -8.69 8.18 21.26
N ASP A 470 -9.53 7.16 21.51
CA ASP A 470 -10.78 7.33 22.26
C ASP A 470 -10.44 7.74 23.71
N PRO A 471 -10.94 8.88 24.23
CA PRO A 471 -10.71 9.31 25.61
C PRO A 471 -11.11 8.28 26.68
N ASN A 472 -12.08 7.42 26.37
CA ASN A 472 -12.54 6.32 27.23
C ASN A 472 -11.71 5.05 27.02
N GLY A 473 -10.98 4.95 25.91
CA GLY A 473 -10.07 3.85 25.58
C GLY A 473 -8.63 4.06 26.07
N ILE A 474 -8.40 4.92 27.06
CA ILE A 474 -7.05 5.16 27.63
C ILE A 474 -7.03 4.64 29.06
N PHE A 475 -6.36 3.51 29.27
CA PHE A 475 -6.35 2.76 30.51
C PHE A 475 -5.00 2.88 31.23
N LEU A 476 -5.01 3.10 32.55
CA LEU A 476 -3.82 2.93 33.40
C LEU A 476 -3.75 1.47 33.83
N CYS A 477 -2.78 0.74 33.31
CA CYS A 477 -2.67 -0.72 33.41
C CYS A 477 -1.82 -1.21 34.60
N GLY A 478 -1.00 -0.35 35.18
CA GLY A 478 -0.11 -0.71 36.29
C GLY A 478 1.24 -0.01 36.19
N ASP A 479 2.29 -0.66 36.70
CA ASP A 479 3.68 -0.19 36.60
C ASP A 479 4.17 -0.20 35.13
N VAL A 480 5.35 0.38 34.87
CA VAL A 480 6.00 0.30 33.57
C VAL A 480 6.18 -1.16 33.15
N GLY A 481 5.82 -1.45 31.90
CA GLY A 481 5.75 -2.78 31.32
C GLY A 481 4.36 -3.41 31.41
N ALA A 482 3.47 -2.92 32.30
CA ALA A 482 2.11 -3.42 32.40
C ALA A 482 1.27 -3.09 31.16
N GLY A 483 1.43 -1.91 30.57
CA GLY A 483 0.74 -1.55 29.32
C GLY A 483 1.08 -2.53 28.18
N THR A 484 2.37 -2.82 28.04
CA THR A 484 2.95 -3.80 27.12
C THR A 484 2.40 -5.20 27.38
N ALA A 485 2.39 -5.64 28.64
CA ALA A 485 1.82 -6.93 29.02
C ALA A 485 0.32 -7.03 28.65
N PHE A 486 -0.49 -6.01 28.97
CA PHE A 486 -1.91 -5.95 28.59
C PHE A 486 -2.09 -6.09 27.08
N LYS A 487 -1.29 -5.38 26.28
CA LYS A 487 -1.34 -5.45 24.82
C LYS A 487 -0.99 -6.83 24.29
N ILE A 488 0.09 -7.41 24.79
CA ILE A 488 0.56 -8.74 24.37
C ILE A 488 -0.49 -9.80 24.74
N ILE A 489 -1.05 -9.75 25.94
CA ILE A 489 -2.10 -10.69 26.40
C ILE A 489 -3.38 -10.55 25.56
N ASN A 490 -3.80 -9.31 25.23
CA ASN A 490 -4.93 -9.08 24.34
C ASN A 490 -4.70 -9.71 22.95
N ASN A 491 -3.51 -9.52 22.38
CA ASN A 491 -3.17 -10.08 21.08
C ASN A 491 -3.04 -11.61 21.13
N TYR A 492 -2.49 -12.17 22.21
CA TYR A 492 -2.44 -13.61 22.48
C TYR A 492 -3.84 -14.22 22.44
N LEU A 493 -4.79 -13.64 23.18
CA LEU A 493 -6.18 -14.09 23.19
C LEU A 493 -6.84 -13.93 21.81
N SER A 494 -6.58 -12.83 21.12
CA SER A 494 -7.11 -12.60 19.77
C SER A 494 -6.61 -13.63 18.76
N ALA A 495 -5.35 -14.07 18.86
CA ALA A 495 -4.78 -15.08 17.98
C ALA A 495 -5.44 -16.45 18.21
N ILE A 496 -5.55 -16.87 19.46
CA ILE A 496 -6.21 -18.14 19.83
C ILE A 496 -7.67 -18.14 19.40
N THR A 497 -8.40 -17.05 19.67
CA THR A 497 -9.82 -16.97 19.29
C THR A 497 -10.02 -16.93 17.78
N SER A 498 -9.04 -16.47 16.98
CA SER A 498 -9.11 -16.58 15.51
C SER A 498 -9.14 -18.02 15.04
N LEU A 499 -8.26 -18.88 15.57
CA LEU A 499 -8.27 -20.30 15.24
C LEU A 499 -9.52 -20.98 15.79
N ALA A 500 -9.82 -20.81 17.08
CA ALA A 500 -10.96 -21.46 17.72
C ALA A 500 -12.32 -21.09 17.07
N ALA A 501 -12.51 -19.82 16.70
CA ALA A 501 -13.69 -19.39 15.96
C ALA A 501 -13.77 -20.03 14.56
N SER A 502 -12.62 -20.16 13.88
CA SER A 502 -12.53 -20.79 12.57
C SER A 502 -12.86 -22.29 12.66
N GLU A 503 -12.36 -23.00 13.66
CA GLU A 503 -12.72 -24.40 13.93
C GLU A 503 -14.22 -24.56 14.19
N ALA A 504 -14.79 -23.76 15.11
CA ALA A 504 -16.20 -23.85 15.46
C ALA A 504 -17.12 -23.61 14.26
N LEU A 505 -16.80 -22.62 13.43
CA LEU A 505 -17.58 -22.32 12.23
C LEU A 505 -17.35 -23.36 11.12
N ASN A 506 -16.13 -23.90 10.98
CA ASN A 506 -15.85 -25.01 10.05
C ASN A 506 -16.66 -26.26 10.41
N ILE A 507 -16.75 -26.61 11.71
CA ILE A 507 -17.63 -27.70 12.19
C ILE A 507 -19.08 -27.44 11.77
N GLY A 508 -19.57 -26.21 11.98
CA GLY A 508 -20.93 -25.83 11.59
C GLY A 508 -21.18 -26.01 10.09
N VAL A 509 -20.25 -25.55 9.24
CA VAL A 509 -20.34 -25.67 7.79
C VAL A 509 -20.28 -27.14 7.35
N LYS A 510 -19.34 -27.94 7.86
CA LYS A 510 -19.26 -29.39 7.56
C LYS A 510 -20.47 -30.18 8.08
N ALA A 511 -21.15 -29.68 9.12
CA ALA A 511 -22.42 -30.23 9.61
C ALA A 511 -23.65 -29.79 8.79
N GLY A 512 -23.49 -28.97 7.75
CA GLY A 512 -24.58 -28.49 6.90
C GLY A 512 -25.43 -27.39 7.52
N LEU A 513 -24.93 -26.69 8.55
CA LEU A 513 -25.62 -25.57 9.17
C LEU A 513 -25.44 -24.28 8.36
N ASP A 514 -26.42 -23.38 8.43
CA ASP A 514 -26.27 -22.02 7.88
C ASP A 514 -25.26 -21.23 8.74
N PRO A 515 -24.10 -20.83 8.18
CA PRO A 515 -23.07 -20.12 8.92
C PRO A 515 -23.50 -18.72 9.37
N LYS A 516 -24.45 -18.07 8.68
CA LYS A 516 -25.01 -16.77 9.10
C LYS A 516 -25.86 -16.92 10.34
N LEU A 517 -26.79 -17.88 10.34
CA LEU A 517 -27.60 -18.18 11.51
C LEU A 517 -26.74 -18.64 12.69
N LEU A 518 -25.78 -19.54 12.46
CA LEU A 518 -24.86 -20.00 13.51
C LEU A 518 -24.08 -18.82 14.13
N THR A 519 -23.57 -17.91 13.30
CA THR A 519 -22.89 -16.69 13.75
C THR A 519 -23.80 -15.82 14.62
N GLN A 520 -25.08 -15.64 14.22
CA GLN A 520 -26.05 -14.88 15.01
C GLN A 520 -26.30 -15.52 16.38
N VAL A 521 -26.48 -16.84 16.44
CA VAL A 521 -26.67 -17.56 17.71
C VAL A 521 -25.44 -17.44 18.61
N ILE A 522 -24.23 -17.62 18.07
CA ILE A 522 -22.99 -17.50 18.86
C ILE A 522 -22.85 -16.07 19.42
N ASN A 523 -23.14 -15.04 18.62
CA ASN A 523 -23.08 -13.65 19.05
C ASN A 523 -24.09 -13.30 20.16
N ALA A 524 -25.19 -14.03 20.27
CA ALA A 524 -26.17 -13.89 21.35
C ALA A 524 -25.89 -14.82 22.56
N SER A 525 -24.81 -15.61 22.52
CA SER A 525 -24.53 -16.69 23.48
C SER A 525 -23.13 -16.58 24.08
N GLY A 526 -22.78 -17.51 24.99
CA GLY A 526 -21.47 -17.53 25.67
C GLY A 526 -20.26 -17.81 24.77
N GLY A 527 -20.47 -18.18 23.49
CA GLY A 527 -19.40 -18.35 22.51
C GLY A 527 -18.94 -17.04 21.86
N GLN A 528 -19.58 -15.91 22.17
CA GLN A 528 -19.27 -14.62 21.56
C GLN A 528 -17.81 -14.22 21.80
N CYS A 529 -17.11 -13.88 20.72
CA CYS A 529 -15.81 -13.22 20.76
C CYS A 529 -15.70 -12.17 19.65
N TRP A 530 -14.66 -11.32 19.69
CA TRP A 530 -14.48 -10.25 18.69
C TRP A 530 -14.36 -10.79 17.27
N VAL A 531 -13.73 -11.95 17.09
CA VAL A 531 -13.60 -12.59 15.76
C VAL A 531 -14.97 -12.93 15.20
N ILE A 532 -15.86 -13.55 15.96
CA ILE A 532 -17.22 -13.89 15.48
C ILE A 532 -18.06 -12.63 15.18
N SER A 533 -17.96 -11.59 16.03
CA SER A 533 -18.86 -10.43 15.98
C SER A 533 -18.41 -9.30 15.07
N LYS A 534 -17.10 -9.17 14.83
CA LYS A 534 -16.52 -8.04 14.09
C LYS A 534 -15.63 -8.45 12.93
N SER A 535 -15.16 -9.68 12.89
CA SER A 535 -14.26 -10.11 11.82
C SER A 535 -14.36 -11.60 11.53
N ASN A 536 -15.56 -12.01 11.14
CA ASN A 536 -15.93 -13.41 10.97
C ASN A 536 -15.03 -14.10 9.93
N PRO A 537 -14.52 -15.32 10.20
CA PRO A 537 -13.58 -16.00 9.30
C PRO A 537 -14.24 -16.68 8.09
N VAL A 538 -15.58 -16.78 8.05
CA VAL A 538 -16.31 -17.49 6.97
C VAL A 538 -16.66 -16.51 5.85
N PRO A 539 -16.28 -16.79 4.59
CA PRO A 539 -16.62 -15.95 3.44
C PRO A 539 -18.13 -15.76 3.30
N GLY A 540 -18.56 -14.53 3.04
CA GLY A 540 -19.97 -14.20 2.79
C GLY A 540 -20.87 -14.11 4.02
N VAL A 541 -20.35 -14.34 5.24
CA VAL A 541 -21.12 -14.16 6.49
C VAL A 541 -21.21 -12.71 6.93
N GLN A 542 -20.10 -11.98 6.81
CA GLN A 542 -20.01 -10.57 7.19
C GLN A 542 -19.38 -9.76 6.05
N ASP A 543 -19.92 -8.58 5.76
CA ASP A 543 -19.35 -7.70 4.74
C ASP A 543 -18.11 -6.95 5.28
N ASN A 544 -17.24 -6.51 4.37
CA ASN A 544 -16.09 -5.66 4.65
C ASN A 544 -15.01 -6.25 5.60
N VAL A 545 -15.03 -7.56 5.85
CA VAL A 545 -13.99 -8.28 6.60
C VAL A 545 -13.06 -9.05 5.66
N PRO A 546 -11.84 -9.44 6.10
CA PRO A 546 -10.88 -10.13 5.22
C PRO A 546 -11.44 -11.39 4.54
N SER A 547 -12.24 -12.19 5.23
CA SER A 547 -12.83 -13.42 4.67
C SER A 547 -13.74 -13.19 3.45
N SER A 548 -14.31 -11.99 3.31
CA SER A 548 -15.16 -11.61 2.16
C SER A 548 -14.39 -11.01 0.99
N ARG A 549 -13.05 -10.96 1.08
CA ARG A 549 -12.14 -10.47 0.03
C ARG A 549 -10.92 -11.37 -0.11
N GLY A 550 -11.14 -12.70 -0.14
CA GLY A 550 -10.07 -13.67 -0.34
C GLY A 550 -8.98 -13.68 0.75
N TYR A 551 -9.32 -13.22 1.96
CA TYR A 551 -8.40 -13.02 3.08
C TYR A 551 -7.28 -12.02 2.80
N GLU A 552 -7.49 -11.09 1.87
CA GLU A 552 -6.52 -10.05 1.55
C GLU A 552 -6.54 -8.89 2.55
N GLY A 553 -5.34 -8.35 2.77
CA GLY A 553 -5.07 -7.33 3.78
C GLY A 553 -5.30 -7.83 5.22
N GLY A 554 -5.72 -6.93 6.10
CA GLY A 554 -6.01 -7.28 7.50
C GLY A 554 -4.76 -7.56 8.34
N PHE A 555 -4.86 -8.50 9.28
CA PHE A 555 -3.77 -8.86 10.18
C PHE A 555 -3.14 -10.18 9.73
N ARG A 556 -2.03 -10.05 8.99
CA ARG A 556 -1.30 -11.16 8.37
C ARG A 556 -1.03 -12.31 9.33
N ILE A 557 -1.16 -13.53 8.84
CA ILE A 557 -0.92 -14.76 9.62
C ILE A 557 0.47 -14.80 10.26
N GLU A 558 1.52 -14.30 9.59
CA GLU A 558 2.87 -14.25 10.14
C GLU A 558 2.99 -13.27 11.31
N LEU A 559 2.31 -12.13 11.20
CA LEU A 559 2.25 -11.14 12.29
C LEU A 559 1.44 -11.69 13.47
N CYS A 560 0.36 -12.42 13.18
CA CYS A 560 -0.46 -13.08 14.20
C CYS A 560 0.34 -14.16 14.96
N ALA A 561 1.07 -15.01 14.24
CA ALA A 561 1.97 -15.99 14.83
C ALA A 561 3.07 -15.32 15.68
N LYS A 562 3.67 -14.22 15.19
CA LYS A 562 4.66 -13.46 15.94
C LYS A 562 4.11 -12.95 17.28
N VAL A 563 2.95 -12.29 17.29
CA VAL A 563 2.38 -11.74 18.54
C VAL A 563 1.89 -12.83 19.49
N LEU A 564 1.42 -13.98 18.98
CA LEU A 564 1.12 -15.16 19.79
C LEU A 564 2.40 -15.71 20.45
N GLY A 565 3.51 -15.78 19.70
CA GLY A 565 4.82 -16.15 20.23
C GLY A 565 5.32 -15.20 21.31
N MET A 566 5.10 -13.89 21.17
CA MET A 566 5.40 -12.90 22.22
C MET A 566 4.60 -13.18 23.50
N GLY A 567 3.31 -13.51 23.39
CA GLY A 567 2.48 -13.87 24.54
C GLY A 567 2.90 -15.18 25.20
N SER A 568 3.28 -16.18 24.41
CA SER A 568 3.80 -17.47 24.90
C SER A 568 5.09 -17.26 25.70
N LYS A 569 6.00 -16.42 25.19
CA LYS A 569 7.23 -16.05 25.89
C LYS A 569 6.95 -15.30 27.19
N LEU A 570 6.05 -14.32 27.16
CA LEU A 570 5.64 -13.58 28.36
C LEU A 570 5.05 -14.53 29.43
N ALA A 571 4.20 -15.47 29.02
CA ALA A 571 3.63 -16.46 29.94
C ALA A 571 4.72 -17.31 30.62
N HIS A 572 5.70 -17.79 29.85
CA HIS A 572 6.85 -18.50 30.39
C HIS A 572 7.65 -17.65 31.39
N GLU A 573 7.94 -16.39 31.05
CA GLU A 573 8.69 -15.45 31.91
C GLU A 573 8.01 -15.21 33.27
N VAL A 574 6.68 -15.19 33.31
CA VAL A 574 5.92 -14.97 34.55
C VAL A 574 5.46 -16.27 35.23
N GLY A 575 5.82 -17.43 34.69
CA GLY A 575 5.43 -18.74 35.22
C GLY A 575 3.94 -19.09 35.01
N ALA A 576 3.26 -18.44 34.06
CA ALA A 576 1.88 -18.76 33.70
C ALA A 576 1.84 -20.01 32.80
N LYS A 577 0.98 -20.96 33.15
CA LYS A 577 0.75 -22.15 32.33
C LYS A 577 -0.13 -21.82 31.13
N THR A 578 0.34 -22.13 29.94
CA THR A 578 -0.43 -22.07 28.69
C THR A 578 -0.67 -23.47 28.14
N VAL A 579 -1.74 -23.62 27.34
CA VAL A 579 -2.15 -24.89 26.72
C VAL A 579 -2.48 -24.70 25.26
N LEU A 580 -3.10 -23.57 24.91
CA LEU A 580 -3.68 -23.33 23.58
C LEU A 580 -2.71 -22.66 22.61
N ASP A 581 -1.65 -22.04 23.09
CA ASP A 581 -0.71 -21.29 22.27
C ASP A 581 0.13 -22.17 21.36
N GLN A 582 0.73 -23.25 21.89
CA GLN A 582 1.57 -24.12 21.10
C GLN A 582 0.79 -24.79 19.96
N PRO A 583 -0.39 -25.41 20.19
CA PRO A 583 -1.21 -25.92 19.09
C PRO A 583 -1.63 -24.85 18.09
N THR A 584 -1.96 -23.64 18.56
CA THR A 584 -2.34 -22.53 17.67
C THR A 584 -1.16 -22.06 16.81
N LEU A 585 0.05 -21.97 17.38
CA LEU A 585 1.26 -21.63 16.65
C LEU A 585 1.59 -22.67 15.59
N ASP A 586 1.41 -23.95 15.90
CA ASP A 586 1.70 -25.03 14.96
C ASP A 586 0.70 -25.04 13.80
N ALA A 587 -0.59 -24.83 14.07
CA ALA A 587 -1.61 -24.64 13.03
C ALA A 587 -1.31 -23.42 12.14
N PHE A 588 -0.89 -22.29 12.73
CA PHE A 588 -0.50 -21.13 11.95
C PHE A 588 0.74 -21.40 11.09
N LYS A 589 1.74 -22.12 11.61
CA LYS A 589 2.94 -22.47 10.83
C LYS A 589 2.61 -23.36 9.65
N GLU A 590 1.81 -24.41 9.87
CA GLU A 590 1.39 -25.31 8.80
C GLU A 590 0.62 -24.54 7.71
N ALA A 591 -0.32 -23.67 8.10
CA ALA A 591 -1.03 -22.82 7.16
C ALA A 591 -0.09 -21.86 6.40
N MET A 592 0.96 -21.32 7.04
CA MET A 592 1.92 -20.41 6.43
C MET A 592 2.90 -21.08 5.45
N GLU A 593 3.13 -22.39 5.58
CA GLU A 593 3.95 -23.17 4.64
C GLU A 593 3.22 -23.43 3.31
N ASP A 594 1.90 -23.31 3.30
CA ASP A 594 1.10 -23.38 2.10
C ASP A 594 1.04 -22.01 1.39
N GLU A 595 1.59 -21.95 0.17
CA GLU A 595 1.62 -20.72 -0.64
C GLU A 595 0.21 -20.16 -0.94
N ARG A 596 -0.86 -20.95 -0.78
CA ARG A 596 -2.25 -20.47 -0.92
C ARG A 596 -2.68 -19.55 0.23
N TYR A 597 -2.10 -19.69 1.41
CA TYR A 597 -2.52 -18.97 2.62
C TYR A 597 -1.45 -18.05 3.20
N LYS A 598 -0.19 -18.25 2.81
CA LYS A 598 0.92 -17.36 3.14
C LYS A 598 0.62 -15.90 2.78
N GLY A 599 1.00 -14.97 3.65
CA GLY A 599 0.78 -13.54 3.47
C GLY A 599 -0.65 -13.06 3.63
N LYS A 600 -1.64 -13.96 3.71
CA LYS A 600 -3.05 -13.62 3.93
C LYS A 600 -3.32 -13.25 5.37
N ASP A 601 -4.51 -12.71 5.60
CA ASP A 601 -5.06 -12.48 6.91
C ASP A 601 -5.12 -13.76 7.77
N ALA A 602 -4.83 -13.67 9.07
CA ALA A 602 -4.74 -14.82 9.98
C ALA A 602 -6.01 -15.69 10.05
N ARG A 603 -7.19 -15.14 9.72
CA ARG A 603 -8.44 -15.92 9.67
C ARG A 603 -8.56 -16.82 8.44
N VAL A 604 -7.60 -16.76 7.52
CA VAL A 604 -7.46 -17.71 6.39
C VAL A 604 -7.35 -19.15 6.88
N VAL A 605 -6.99 -19.37 8.15
CA VAL A 605 -6.97 -20.70 8.76
C VAL A 605 -8.33 -21.41 8.69
N PHE A 606 -9.46 -20.69 8.58
CA PHE A 606 -10.74 -21.33 8.27
C PHE A 606 -10.70 -22.08 6.93
N LYS A 607 -10.12 -21.46 5.89
CA LYS A 607 -9.99 -22.07 4.57
C LYS A 607 -9.01 -23.24 4.61
N TRP A 608 -7.86 -23.07 5.27
CA TRP A 608 -6.89 -24.16 5.49
C TRP A 608 -7.54 -25.38 6.18
N LEU A 609 -8.34 -25.16 7.23
CA LEU A 609 -9.09 -26.23 7.92
C LEU A 609 -10.17 -26.90 7.05
N ASN A 610 -10.73 -26.17 6.08
CA ASN A 610 -11.81 -26.66 5.22
C ASN A 610 -11.27 -27.38 3.97
N ASP A 611 -10.10 -26.98 3.48
CA ASP A 611 -9.44 -27.56 2.30
C ASP A 611 -8.75 -28.92 2.62
N GLN A 612 -8.78 -29.37 3.88
CA GLN A 612 -8.39 -30.72 4.32
C GLN A 612 -9.52 -31.76 4.23
#